data_AF-A0A1N6ILU1-F1
#
_entry.id   AF-A0A1N6ILU1-F1
#
_cell.length_a   1.000
_cell.length_b   1.000
_cell.length_c   1.000
_cell.angle_alpha   90.00
_cell.angle_beta   90.00
_cell.angle_gamma   90.00
#
_symmetry.space_group_name_H-M   'P 1'
#
loop_
_entity.id
_entity.type
_entity.pdbx_description
1 polymer ?
#
loop_
_entity_poly.entity_id
_entity_poly.type
_entity_poly.pdbx_seq_one_letter_code
_entity_poly.pdbx_strand_id
1 'polypeptide(L)'
;MTKQISLFAAVAAIAALSFSAVSGLVRGEVAVPAGELVGPSPEALAAAYPQAWSMHKAYTEFGTGPQWHGAFAVGSGGAFGAVSGYADRKVTRADALAHCALWAEDCRIVAEILPVAPLPAAAPTLSGPQAQALIGLQRGHGGHRAFAVDARGHWGRAWGYVSAADAEIKALAECRKAQSDGTPALGPDIACKLVWADG
;
A
#
# COMPACT_ATOMS: atom_id res chain seq x y z
N MET A 1 46.33 -46.41 22.15
CA MET A 1 47.50 -46.61 21.26
C MET A 1 47.01 -46.49 19.82
N THR A 2 47.79 -45.77 18.98
CA THR A 2 47.74 -45.71 17.49
C THR A 2 46.49 -45.06 16.86
N LYS A 3 46.57 -44.11 15.92
CA LYS A 3 47.69 -43.36 15.31
C LYS A 3 47.07 -42.15 14.58
N GLN A 4 47.63 -40.95 14.77
CA GLN A 4 47.43 -39.81 13.88
C GLN A 4 48.02 -40.13 12.49
N ILE A 5 47.30 -39.75 11.43
CA ILE A 5 47.90 -39.51 10.11
C ILE A 5 47.38 -38.16 9.62
N SER A 6 48.27 -37.16 9.70
CA SER A 6 48.17 -35.90 8.97
C SER A 6 48.55 -36.16 7.51
N LEU A 7 47.77 -35.61 6.58
CA LEU A 7 48.20 -35.44 5.19
C LEU A 7 48.02 -33.98 4.80
N PHE A 8 49.17 -33.37 4.52
CA PHE A 8 49.36 -32.01 4.07
C PHE A 8 48.84 -31.82 2.64
N ALA A 9 48.26 -30.63 2.44
CA ALA A 9 48.37 -29.73 1.28
C ALA A 9 48.43 -30.32 -0.15
N ALA A 10 47.57 -29.81 -1.04
CA ALA A 10 47.95 -28.68 -1.90
C ALA A 10 46.87 -28.36 -2.96
N VAL A 11 46.96 -27.12 -3.49
CA VAL A 11 46.46 -26.65 -4.81
C VAL A 11 44.95 -26.42 -4.89
N ALA A 12 44.39 -25.32 -5.40
CA ALA A 12 44.84 -24.00 -5.78
C ALA A 12 43.58 -23.14 -6.00
N ALA A 13 43.75 -21.82 -5.86
CA ALA A 13 43.02 -20.76 -6.53
C ALA A 13 41.55 -21.05 -6.94
N ILE A 14 40.60 -20.79 -6.04
CA ILE A 14 39.25 -20.43 -6.49
C ILE A 14 39.33 -18.97 -6.91
N ALA A 15 39.25 -18.79 -8.23
CA ALA A 15 39.20 -17.52 -8.91
C ALA A 15 38.29 -16.52 -8.17
N ALA A 16 38.85 -15.36 -7.85
CA ALA A 16 38.08 -14.16 -7.61
C ALA A 16 37.26 -13.90 -8.89
N LEU A 17 36.02 -14.37 -8.90
CA LEU A 17 35.02 -13.93 -9.86
C LEU A 17 34.75 -12.46 -9.53
N SER A 18 35.44 -11.63 -10.30
CA SER A 18 35.20 -10.22 -10.50
C SER A 18 33.71 -9.90 -10.42
N PHE A 19 33.33 -9.18 -9.36
CA PHE A 19 32.15 -8.33 -9.31
C PHE A 19 32.36 -7.18 -10.30
N SER A 20 32.33 -7.49 -11.59
CA SER A 20 32.28 -6.50 -12.66
C SER A 20 30.84 -6.44 -13.16
N ALA A 21 30.15 -5.40 -12.70
CA ALA A 21 29.09 -4.71 -13.41
C ALA A 21 27.89 -5.58 -13.89
N VAL A 22 26.99 -5.89 -12.96
CA VAL A 22 25.54 -5.96 -13.30
C VAL A 22 24.90 -4.63 -12.91
N SER A 23 25.44 -3.53 -13.46
CA SER A 23 24.83 -2.19 -13.36
C SER A 23 24.30 -1.71 -14.72
N GLY A 24 24.15 -2.62 -15.69
CA GLY A 24 23.86 -2.28 -17.10
C GLY A 24 22.51 -2.72 -17.64
N LEU A 25 21.52 -3.07 -16.79
CA LEU A 25 20.19 -3.48 -17.25
C LEU A 25 19.03 -2.76 -16.53
N VAL A 26 19.28 -1.57 -15.98
CA VAL A 26 18.19 -0.58 -15.92
C VAL A 26 18.10 -0.03 -17.34
N ARG A 27 17.32 -0.70 -18.20
CA ARG A 27 16.79 -0.03 -19.39
C ARG A 27 16.07 1.20 -18.85
N GLY A 28 16.70 2.37 -18.99
CA GLY A 28 15.97 3.62 -18.90
C GLY A 28 14.74 3.46 -19.76
N GLU A 29 13.57 3.74 -19.20
CA GLU A 29 12.31 3.71 -19.91
C GLU A 29 12.50 4.46 -21.22
N VAL A 30 12.61 3.72 -22.33
CA VAL A 30 12.42 4.32 -23.64
C VAL A 30 10.98 4.77 -23.56
N ALA A 31 10.77 6.07 -23.40
CA ALA A 31 9.46 6.66 -23.49
C ALA A 31 8.89 6.17 -24.81
N VAL A 32 7.94 5.24 -24.74
CA VAL A 32 7.21 4.78 -25.91
C VAL A 32 6.58 6.06 -26.45
N PRO A 33 6.94 6.51 -27.67
CA PRO A 33 6.33 7.69 -28.23
C PRO A 33 4.83 7.47 -28.15
N ALA A 34 4.11 8.43 -27.59
CA ALA A 34 2.66 8.40 -27.51
C ALA A 34 2.13 8.41 -28.94
N GLY A 35 2.10 7.23 -29.57
CA GLY A 35 1.42 7.03 -30.83
C GLY A 35 -0.03 7.42 -30.59
N GLU A 36 -0.58 8.20 -31.49
CA GLU A 36 -2.00 8.49 -31.49
C GLU A 36 -2.73 7.14 -31.52
N LEU A 37 -3.39 6.79 -30.42
CA LEU A 37 -4.14 5.55 -30.32
C LEU A 37 -5.33 5.68 -31.29
N VAL A 38 -5.18 5.12 -32.48
CA VAL A 38 -6.26 5.09 -33.48
C VAL A 38 -7.21 3.95 -33.12
N GLY A 39 -8.39 4.29 -32.61
CA GLY A 39 -9.42 3.32 -32.23
C GLY A 39 -10.62 3.96 -31.54
N PRO A 40 -11.68 3.17 -31.27
CA PRO A 40 -12.80 3.61 -30.45
C PRO A 40 -12.31 3.97 -29.04
N SER A 41 -12.98 4.93 -28.39
CA SER A 41 -12.63 5.30 -27.02
C SER A 41 -12.82 4.11 -26.06
N PRO A 42 -12.10 4.07 -24.92
CA PRO A 42 -12.30 3.04 -23.90
C PRO A 42 -13.77 2.86 -23.49
N GLU A 43 -14.55 3.94 -23.40
CA GLU A 43 -15.98 3.91 -23.08
C GLU A 43 -16.80 3.18 -24.14
N ALA A 44 -16.48 3.39 -25.42
CA ALA A 44 -17.16 2.73 -26.53
C ALA A 44 -16.92 1.21 -26.55
N LEU A 45 -15.88 0.73 -25.86
CA LEU A 45 -15.53 -0.69 -25.72
C LEU A 45 -16.15 -1.33 -24.47
N ALA A 46 -16.79 -0.56 -23.59
CA ALA A 46 -17.23 -1.02 -22.27
C ALA A 46 -18.19 -2.23 -22.32
N ALA A 47 -19.15 -2.22 -23.24
CA ALA A 47 -20.13 -3.30 -23.37
C ALA A 47 -19.51 -4.60 -23.94
N ALA A 48 -18.54 -4.47 -24.84
CA ALA A 48 -17.89 -5.61 -25.49
C ALA A 48 -16.82 -6.26 -24.59
N TYR A 49 -16.20 -5.46 -23.71
CA TYR A 49 -15.10 -5.90 -22.84
C TYR A 49 -15.30 -5.40 -21.39
N PRO A 50 -16.34 -5.88 -20.69
CA PRO A 50 -16.75 -5.35 -19.38
C PRO A 50 -15.65 -5.50 -18.31
N GLN A 51 -14.86 -6.56 -18.38
CA GLN A 51 -13.74 -6.77 -17.45
C GLN A 51 -12.58 -5.80 -17.71
N ALA A 52 -12.17 -5.62 -18.97
CA ALA A 52 -11.13 -4.66 -19.33
C ALA A 52 -11.56 -3.22 -19.01
N TRP A 53 -12.84 -2.90 -19.19
CA TRP A 53 -13.42 -1.63 -18.79
C TRP A 53 -13.38 -1.41 -17.27
N SER A 54 -13.69 -2.45 -16.50
CA SER A 54 -13.63 -2.38 -15.03
C SER A 54 -12.20 -2.14 -14.54
N MET A 55 -11.23 -2.81 -15.15
CA MET A 55 -9.80 -2.58 -14.90
C MET A 55 -9.37 -1.17 -15.31
N HIS A 56 -9.82 -0.66 -16.46
CA HIS A 56 -9.54 0.71 -16.91
C HIS A 56 -10.05 1.74 -15.91
N LYS A 57 -11.31 1.63 -15.45
CA LYS A 57 -11.84 2.52 -14.42
C LYS A 57 -11.05 2.45 -13.12
N ALA A 58 -10.75 1.23 -12.65
CA ALA A 58 -9.96 1.04 -11.44
C ALA A 58 -8.56 1.66 -11.57
N TYR A 59 -7.93 1.58 -12.75
CA TYR A 59 -6.62 2.18 -13.00
C TYR A 59 -6.69 3.71 -13.05
N THR A 60 -7.73 4.27 -13.66
CA THR A 60 -7.97 5.72 -13.66
C THR A 60 -8.22 6.25 -12.25
N GLU A 61 -9.08 5.58 -11.47
CA GLU A 61 -9.35 5.90 -10.06
C GLU A 61 -8.09 5.77 -9.20
N PHE A 62 -7.28 4.74 -9.46
CA PHE A 62 -5.97 4.57 -8.84
C PHE A 62 -5.07 5.78 -9.13
N GLY A 63 -4.87 6.13 -10.40
CA GLY A 63 -3.97 7.23 -10.80
C GLY A 63 -4.46 8.63 -10.40
N THR A 64 -5.76 8.83 -10.25
CA THR A 64 -6.38 10.11 -9.83
C THR A 64 -6.68 10.16 -8.33
N GLY A 65 -6.49 9.05 -7.62
CA GLY A 65 -6.79 8.89 -6.20
C GLY A 65 -5.85 9.67 -5.28
N PRO A 66 -6.03 9.53 -3.95
CA PRO A 66 -5.21 10.24 -2.97
C PRO A 66 -3.73 9.95 -3.20
N GLN A 67 -2.91 11.00 -3.31
CA GLN A 67 -1.46 10.91 -3.58
C GLN A 67 -0.66 10.43 -2.37
N TRP A 68 -0.92 9.18 -1.96
CA TRP A 68 -0.23 8.50 -0.87
C TRP A 68 0.21 7.10 -1.31
N HIS A 69 0.37 6.13 -0.41
CA HIS A 69 0.64 4.78 -0.89
C HIS A 69 -0.58 4.18 -1.61
N GLY A 70 -0.32 3.71 -2.82
CA GLY A 70 -1.26 2.95 -3.63
C GLY A 70 -0.53 1.78 -4.31
N ALA A 71 -1.25 0.71 -4.61
CA ALA A 71 -0.74 -0.39 -5.40
C ALA A 71 -1.82 -0.92 -6.35
N PHE A 72 -1.39 -1.27 -7.55
CA PHE A 72 -2.21 -1.91 -8.57
C PHE A 72 -1.59 -3.26 -8.93
N ALA A 73 -2.37 -4.31 -8.75
CA ALA A 73 -2.01 -5.69 -9.06
C ALA A 73 -2.83 -6.20 -10.26
N VAL A 74 -2.20 -7.04 -11.08
CA VAL A 74 -2.87 -7.75 -12.18
C VAL A 74 -2.48 -9.22 -12.16
N GLY A 75 -3.37 -10.07 -12.65
CA GLY A 75 -3.17 -11.51 -12.85
C GLY A 75 -3.74 -11.97 -14.18
N SER A 76 -3.70 -13.28 -14.41
CA SER A 76 -4.30 -13.92 -15.59
C SER A 76 -5.80 -13.67 -15.70
N GLY A 77 -6.33 -13.80 -16.92
CA GLY A 77 -7.77 -13.69 -17.17
C GLY A 77 -8.38 -12.33 -16.84
N GLY A 78 -7.58 -11.26 -16.76
CA GLY A 78 -8.07 -9.91 -16.44
C GLY A 78 -8.35 -9.70 -14.95
N ALA A 79 -7.84 -10.56 -14.07
CA ALA A 79 -7.86 -10.32 -12.63
C ALA A 79 -7.07 -9.06 -12.28
N PHE A 80 -7.61 -8.26 -11.37
CA PHE A 80 -6.93 -7.07 -10.87
C PHE A 80 -7.30 -6.79 -9.42
N GLY A 81 -6.44 -6.02 -8.74
CA GLY A 81 -6.69 -5.47 -7.42
C GLY A 81 -6.06 -4.09 -7.33
N ALA A 82 -6.81 -3.10 -6.84
CA ALA A 82 -6.36 -1.72 -6.76
C ALA A 82 -6.70 -1.16 -5.38
N VAL A 83 -5.70 -0.58 -4.73
CA VAL A 83 -5.89 0.17 -3.47
C VAL A 83 -5.08 1.47 -3.51
N SER A 84 -5.57 2.52 -2.86
CA SER A 84 -4.90 3.81 -2.76
C SER A 84 -5.24 4.50 -1.44
N GLY A 85 -4.41 5.47 -1.03
CA GLY A 85 -4.62 6.21 0.22
C GLY A 85 -4.20 5.45 1.49
N TYR A 86 -3.28 4.49 1.38
CA TYR A 86 -2.85 3.64 2.50
C TYR A 86 -1.66 4.24 3.23
N ALA A 87 -1.65 4.13 4.54
CA ALA A 87 -0.54 4.54 5.39
C ALA A 87 0.78 3.84 5.07
N ASP A 88 0.75 2.54 4.78
CA ASP A 88 1.94 1.71 4.72
C ASP A 88 2.05 0.99 3.38
N ARG A 89 3.17 1.22 2.66
CA ARG A 89 3.44 0.60 1.35
C ARG A 89 3.35 -0.93 1.36
N LYS A 90 3.87 -1.60 2.39
CA LYS A 90 3.85 -3.07 2.49
C LYS A 90 2.41 -3.56 2.60
N VAL A 91 1.59 -2.90 3.43
CA VAL A 91 0.17 -3.19 3.56
C VAL A 91 -0.56 -2.93 2.24
N THR A 92 -0.29 -1.81 1.57
CA THR A 92 -0.87 -1.49 0.26
C THR A 92 -0.62 -2.59 -0.76
N ARG A 93 0.63 -3.07 -0.86
CA ARG A 93 0.99 -4.16 -1.79
C ARG A 93 0.26 -5.45 -1.44
N ALA A 94 0.25 -5.82 -0.16
CA ALA A 94 -0.42 -7.03 0.30
C ALA A 94 -1.92 -6.99 -0.01
N ASP A 95 -2.57 -5.84 0.18
CA ASP A 95 -4.01 -5.70 -0.06
C ASP A 95 -4.36 -5.70 -1.56
N ALA A 96 -3.57 -5.02 -2.41
CA ALA A 96 -3.75 -5.09 -3.87
C ALA A 96 -3.62 -6.54 -4.37
N LEU A 97 -2.63 -7.29 -3.87
CA LEU A 97 -2.46 -8.69 -4.19
C LEU A 97 -3.63 -9.54 -3.69
N ALA A 98 -4.11 -9.31 -2.46
CA ALA A 98 -5.25 -10.03 -1.90
C ALA A 98 -6.53 -9.81 -2.72
N HIS A 99 -6.80 -8.59 -3.18
CA HIS A 99 -7.96 -8.30 -4.05
C HIS A 99 -7.84 -8.96 -5.42
N CYS A 100 -6.64 -8.92 -6.02
CA CYS A 100 -6.39 -9.64 -7.27
C CYS A 100 -6.56 -11.15 -7.11
N ALA A 101 -6.07 -11.69 -5.98
CA ALA A 101 -6.09 -13.11 -5.66
C ALA A 101 -7.48 -13.71 -5.49
N LEU A 102 -8.53 -12.88 -5.40
CA LEU A 102 -9.92 -13.33 -5.46
C LEU A 102 -10.29 -13.95 -6.83
N TRP A 103 -9.50 -13.66 -7.87
CA TRP A 103 -9.83 -14.01 -9.26
C TRP A 103 -8.71 -14.78 -9.99
N ALA A 104 -7.46 -14.67 -9.57
CA ALA A 104 -6.32 -15.38 -10.17
C ALA A 104 -5.20 -15.66 -9.17
N GLU A 105 -4.44 -16.74 -9.37
CA GLU A 105 -3.33 -17.12 -8.47
C GLU A 105 -1.99 -16.44 -8.82
N ASP A 106 -1.84 -15.95 -10.06
CA ASP A 106 -0.60 -15.39 -10.61
C ASP A 106 -0.51 -13.85 -10.50
N CYS A 107 -1.10 -13.30 -9.44
CA CYS A 107 -1.16 -11.85 -9.22
C CYS A 107 0.21 -11.23 -8.92
N ARG A 108 0.50 -10.09 -9.57
CA ARG A 108 1.72 -9.29 -9.35
C ARG A 108 1.44 -7.80 -9.35
N ILE A 109 2.22 -7.03 -8.60
CA ILE A 109 2.18 -5.57 -8.61
C ILE A 109 2.74 -5.05 -9.94
N VAL A 110 2.01 -4.16 -10.60
CA VAL A 110 2.42 -3.50 -11.86
C VAL A 110 2.50 -1.98 -11.77
N ALA A 111 1.89 -1.37 -10.75
CA ALA A 111 2.05 0.05 -10.47
C ALA A 111 1.98 0.31 -8.96
N GLU A 112 2.68 1.35 -8.50
CA GLU A 112 2.63 1.85 -7.13
C GLU A 112 2.53 3.38 -7.14
N ILE A 113 1.75 3.93 -6.21
CA ILE A 113 1.78 5.36 -5.87
C ILE A 113 2.65 5.50 -4.64
N LEU A 114 3.59 6.44 -4.69
CA LEU A 114 4.43 6.80 -3.57
C LEU A 114 4.07 8.23 -3.12
N PRO A 115 4.17 8.54 -1.82
CA PRO A 115 4.05 9.90 -1.32
C PRO A 115 5.05 10.83 -2.02
N VAL A 116 4.62 12.07 -2.31
CA VAL A 116 5.44 13.11 -2.97
C VAL A 116 6.68 13.49 -2.14
N ALA A 117 6.62 13.30 -0.81
CA ALA A 117 7.75 13.53 0.09
C ALA A 117 8.02 12.26 0.94
N PRO A 118 9.30 11.92 1.20
CA PRO A 118 9.63 10.84 2.12
C PRO A 118 9.02 11.09 3.49
N LEU A 119 8.39 10.07 4.06
CA LEU A 119 7.75 10.18 5.36
C LEU A 119 8.78 10.04 6.49
N PRO A 120 8.69 10.85 7.56
CA PRO A 120 9.54 10.68 8.73
C PRO A 120 9.38 9.26 9.29
N ALA A 121 10.48 8.56 9.52
CA ALA A 121 10.50 7.13 9.89
C ALA A 121 9.80 6.77 11.23
N ALA A 122 9.41 7.77 12.03
CA ALA A 122 8.86 7.59 13.38
C ALA A 122 7.41 8.11 13.57
N ALA A 123 6.78 8.70 12.55
CA ALA A 123 5.40 9.15 12.65
C ALA A 123 4.44 8.05 12.15
N PRO A 124 3.28 7.82 12.81
CA PRO A 124 2.23 7.00 12.21
C PRO A 124 1.89 7.59 10.84
N THR A 125 1.96 6.75 9.83
CA THR A 125 1.97 7.18 8.44
C THR A 125 0.54 7.57 8.02
N LEU A 126 0.06 8.75 8.35
CA LEU A 126 -1.30 9.16 7.97
C LEU A 126 -1.41 9.29 6.45
N SER A 127 -2.46 8.74 5.85
CA SER A 127 -2.80 9.07 4.48
C SER A 127 -3.22 10.53 4.33
N GLY A 128 -3.16 11.08 3.12
CA GLY A 128 -3.61 12.45 2.85
C GLY A 128 -5.00 12.77 3.43
N PRO A 129 -6.03 11.94 3.16
CA PRO A 129 -7.36 12.11 3.76
C PRO A 129 -7.37 12.03 5.29
N GLN A 130 -6.60 11.12 5.88
CA GLN A 130 -6.49 11.01 7.35
C GLN A 130 -5.84 12.26 7.95
N ALA A 131 -4.77 12.78 7.33
CA ALA A 131 -4.10 14.00 7.75
C ALA A 131 -5.05 15.20 7.66
N GLN A 132 -5.82 15.33 6.57
CA GLN A 132 -6.80 16.39 6.41
C GLN A 132 -7.92 16.29 7.47
N ALA A 133 -8.39 15.08 7.76
CA ALA A 133 -9.40 14.84 8.79
C ALA A 133 -8.90 15.18 10.19
N LEU A 134 -7.64 14.84 10.52
CA LEU A 134 -7.00 15.19 11.79
C LEU A 134 -6.83 16.71 11.93
N ILE A 135 -6.35 17.39 10.89
CA ILE A 135 -6.21 18.85 10.87
C ILE A 135 -7.57 19.53 11.08
N GLY A 136 -8.62 19.03 10.43
CA GLY A 136 -9.98 19.52 10.62
C GLY A 136 -10.47 19.33 12.06
N LEU A 137 -10.21 18.14 12.64
CA LEU A 137 -10.55 17.83 14.02
C LEU A 137 -9.91 18.80 15.02
N GLN A 138 -8.61 19.07 14.84
CA GLN A 138 -7.83 19.97 15.69
C GLN A 138 -8.35 21.43 15.67
N ARG A 139 -8.85 21.88 14.51
CA ARG A 139 -9.28 23.27 14.29
C ARG A 139 -10.76 23.53 14.60
N GLY A 140 -11.62 22.53 14.45
CA GLY A 140 -13.06 22.74 14.30
C GLY A 140 -13.94 22.41 15.50
N HIS A 141 -13.40 21.81 16.57
CA HIS A 141 -14.23 21.24 17.64
C HIS A 141 -13.69 21.55 19.03
N GLY A 142 -14.60 21.75 19.99
CA GLY A 142 -14.28 21.86 21.42
C GLY A 142 -14.47 20.55 22.19
N GLY A 143 -14.18 20.58 23.50
CA GLY A 143 -14.17 19.39 24.36
C GLY A 143 -12.98 18.48 24.10
N HIS A 144 -12.94 17.32 24.76
CA HIS A 144 -11.91 16.32 24.49
C HIS A 144 -12.13 15.66 23.13
N ARG A 145 -11.03 15.43 22.43
CA ARG A 145 -11.00 14.88 21.07
C ARG A 145 -9.93 13.80 20.98
N ALA A 146 -10.14 12.87 20.06
CA ALA A 146 -9.17 11.83 19.77
C ALA A 146 -9.30 11.37 18.32
N PHE A 147 -8.19 10.83 17.80
CA PHE A 147 -8.08 10.32 16.44
C PHE A 147 -7.30 9.00 16.45
N ALA A 148 -7.87 8.00 15.79
CA ALA A 148 -7.28 6.67 15.66
C ALA A 148 -7.22 6.26 14.19
N VAL A 149 -6.19 5.52 13.83
CA VAL A 149 -5.99 4.99 12.47
C VAL A 149 -5.46 3.57 12.49
N ASP A 150 -5.54 2.89 11.35
CA ASP A 150 -4.78 1.67 11.08
C ASP A 150 -3.87 1.83 9.86
N ALA A 151 -3.09 0.78 9.57
CA ALA A 151 -2.15 0.77 8.45
C ALA A 151 -2.80 0.67 7.05
N ARG A 152 -4.11 0.35 6.98
CA ARG A 152 -4.88 0.28 5.73
C ARG A 152 -5.55 1.60 5.37
N GLY A 153 -5.49 2.59 6.25
CA GLY A 153 -6.15 3.87 6.01
C GLY A 153 -7.53 3.99 6.68
N HIS A 154 -8.02 2.96 7.39
CA HIS A 154 -9.21 3.10 8.22
C HIS A 154 -8.91 4.06 9.37
N TRP A 155 -9.93 4.81 9.78
CA TRP A 155 -9.75 5.83 10.81
C TRP A 155 -11.05 6.07 11.56
N GLY A 156 -10.89 6.62 12.76
CA GLY A 156 -11.99 7.04 13.62
C GLY A 156 -11.63 8.34 14.32
N ARG A 157 -12.64 9.17 14.57
CA ARG A 157 -12.51 10.44 15.28
C ARG A 157 -13.58 10.60 16.33
N ALA A 158 -13.25 11.31 17.40
CA ALA A 158 -14.16 11.68 18.46
C ALA A 158 -13.94 13.15 18.84
N TRP A 159 -15.02 13.85 19.18
CA TRP A 159 -14.99 15.23 19.64
C TRP A 159 -16.18 15.53 20.56
N GLY A 160 -16.09 16.62 21.34
CA GLY A 160 -17.16 17.04 22.25
C GLY A 160 -17.33 16.15 23.47
N TYR A 161 -16.33 15.33 23.81
CA TYR A 161 -16.39 14.45 24.97
C TYR A 161 -15.99 15.18 26.26
N VAL A 162 -16.56 14.73 27.38
CA VAL A 162 -16.30 15.27 28.72
C VAL A 162 -14.97 14.76 29.29
N SER A 163 -14.48 13.60 28.83
CA SER A 163 -13.18 13.06 29.23
C SER A 163 -12.35 12.65 28.01
N ALA A 164 -11.01 12.74 28.14
CA ALA A 164 -10.07 12.24 27.15
C ALA A 164 -10.24 10.73 26.92
N ALA A 165 -10.43 9.97 28.00
CA ALA A 165 -10.59 8.51 27.92
C ALA A 165 -11.83 8.10 27.09
N ASP A 166 -12.95 8.79 27.23
CA ASP A 166 -14.16 8.50 26.43
C ASP A 166 -13.94 8.86 24.96
N ALA A 167 -13.25 9.98 24.69
CA ALA A 167 -12.90 10.37 23.32
C ALA A 167 -12.02 9.30 22.66
N GLU A 168 -11.00 8.80 23.38
CA GLU A 168 -10.09 7.76 22.92
C GLU A 168 -10.82 6.45 22.61
N ILE A 169 -11.67 5.97 23.55
CA ILE A 169 -12.49 4.77 23.38
C ILE A 169 -13.36 4.90 22.13
N LYS A 170 -14.01 6.06 21.95
CA LYS A 170 -14.85 6.31 20.79
C LYS A 170 -14.05 6.31 19.48
N ALA A 171 -12.93 7.03 19.43
CA ALA A 171 -12.11 7.11 18.22
C ALA A 171 -11.63 5.72 17.78
N LEU A 172 -11.18 4.90 18.72
CA LEU A 172 -10.78 3.51 18.46
C LEU A 172 -11.96 2.64 18.00
N ALA A 173 -13.15 2.81 18.57
CA ALA A 173 -14.35 2.08 18.17
C ALA A 173 -14.79 2.42 16.74
N GLU A 174 -14.77 3.70 16.36
CA GLU A 174 -15.08 4.13 14.99
C GLU A 174 -14.05 3.61 13.99
N CYS A 175 -12.77 3.60 14.34
CA CYS A 175 -11.74 3.00 13.49
C CYS A 175 -12.00 1.51 13.27
N ARG A 176 -12.31 0.74 14.32
CA ARG A 176 -12.65 -0.69 14.20
C ARG A 176 -13.92 -0.94 13.39
N LYS A 177 -14.90 -0.05 13.49
CA LYS A 177 -16.11 -0.10 12.65
C LYS A 177 -15.76 0.11 11.18
N ALA A 178 -14.90 1.09 10.88
CA ALA A 178 -14.43 1.30 9.51
C ALA A 178 -13.66 0.07 8.96
N GLN A 179 -12.96 -0.69 9.81
CA GLN A 179 -12.31 -1.96 9.40
C GLN A 179 -13.31 -3.06 9.00
N SER A 180 -14.53 -3.06 9.53
CA SER A 180 -15.54 -4.09 9.23
C SER A 180 -16.32 -3.84 7.94
N ASP A 181 -16.21 -2.66 7.33
CA ASP A 181 -17.05 -2.22 6.21
C ASP A 181 -16.49 -2.65 4.83
N GLY A 182 -16.30 -3.96 4.62
CA GLY A 182 -16.16 -4.55 3.28
C GLY A 182 -14.74 -4.75 2.75
N THR A 183 -13.71 -4.56 3.58
CA THR A 183 -12.32 -4.83 3.21
C THR A 183 -11.96 -6.30 3.48
N PRO A 184 -11.31 -7.04 2.57
CA PRO A 184 -10.85 -8.41 2.81
C PRO A 184 -10.05 -8.50 4.11
N ALA A 185 -10.22 -9.56 4.89
CA ALA A 185 -9.51 -9.73 6.15
C ALA A 185 -8.01 -9.85 5.90
N LEU A 186 -7.24 -8.84 6.33
CA LEU A 186 -5.81 -8.96 6.51
C LEU A 186 -5.59 -9.33 7.98
N GLY A 187 -4.58 -10.16 8.25
CA GLY A 187 -4.34 -10.79 9.55
C GLY A 187 -4.31 -9.84 10.76
N PRO A 188 -4.23 -10.37 11.99
CA PRO A 188 -4.45 -9.65 13.25
C PRO A 188 -3.52 -8.45 13.51
N ASP A 189 -2.50 -8.24 12.66
CA ASP A 189 -1.47 -7.22 12.83
C ASP A 189 -1.90 -5.81 12.39
N ILE A 190 -3.10 -5.64 11.82
CA ILE A 190 -3.64 -4.34 11.40
C ILE A 190 -4.58 -3.79 12.47
N ALA A 191 -4.03 -3.50 13.65
CA ALA A 191 -4.81 -2.93 14.75
C ALA A 191 -4.98 -1.40 14.60
N CYS A 192 -6.18 -0.91 14.91
CA CYS A 192 -6.43 0.51 15.14
C CYS A 192 -5.61 1.02 16.34
N LYS A 193 -4.90 2.14 16.15
CA LYS A 193 -4.07 2.78 17.17
C LYS A 193 -4.43 4.26 17.28
N LEU A 194 -4.36 4.80 18.49
CA LEU A 194 -4.43 6.24 18.69
C LEU A 194 -3.18 6.88 18.09
N VAL A 195 -3.39 7.98 17.38
CA VAL A 195 -2.30 8.81 16.83
C VAL A 195 -2.32 10.22 17.40
N TRP A 196 -3.44 10.62 17.99
CA TRP A 196 -3.60 11.90 18.65
C TRP A 196 -4.81 11.86 19.60
N ALA A 197 -4.66 12.48 20.77
CA ALA A 197 -5.74 12.79 21.70
C ALA A 197 -5.38 14.08 22.42
N ASP A 198 -6.37 14.90 22.75
CA ASP A 198 -6.16 16.09 23.56
C ASP A 198 -6.09 15.75 25.05
N GLY A 199 -5.00 16.18 25.68
CA GLY A 199 -4.88 16.26 27.13
C GLY A 199 -5.65 17.44 27.69
#